data_AF-A0A651DZ18-F1
#
_entry.id   AF-A0A651DZ18-F1
#
_cell.length_a   1.000
_cell.length_b   1.000
_cell.length_c   1.000
_cell.angle_alpha   90.00
_cell.angle_beta   90.00
_cell.angle_gamma   90.00
#
_symmetry.space_group_name_H-M   'P 1'
#
loop_
_entity.id
_entity.type
_entity.pdbx_description
1 polymer ?
#
loop_
_entity_poly.entity_id
_entity_poly.type
_entity_poly.pdbx_seq_one_letter_code
_entity_poly.pdbx_strand_id
1 'polypeptide(L)'
;MVSKISATRSNDNTPNTARNIGLLTGSKSFNGSLSPQDRVDFYKFRVSARSSFSLALTGLRANADVKLLNGTQKVIATSERPGTEAERIRRNLSAGEYYIQVIQRRGNTRYRLQVNSELTPVAPSRDPGSTFDTAFSVNLRNGPKAYRQFVGTTDPVDTYSFSLN
;
A
#
# COMPACT_ATOMS: atom_id res chain seq x y z
N MET A 1 4.35 -36.76 -30.23
CA MET A 1 5.20 -35.60 -29.87
C MET A 1 4.69 -35.04 -28.56
N VAL A 2 5.59 -34.82 -27.60
CA VAL A 2 5.29 -34.54 -26.20
C VAL A 2 4.61 -33.17 -26.05
N SER A 3 3.44 -33.14 -25.42
CA SER A 3 2.75 -31.90 -25.05
C SER A 3 3.57 -31.18 -23.98
N LYS A 4 4.18 -30.04 -24.34
CA LYS A 4 4.80 -29.13 -23.37
C LYS A 4 3.69 -28.56 -22.49
N ILE A 5 3.61 -29.05 -21.26
CA ILE A 5 2.83 -28.44 -20.19
C ILE A 5 3.48 -27.08 -19.92
N SER A 6 2.92 -26.02 -20.50
CA SER A 6 3.25 -24.64 -20.16
C SER A 6 2.80 -24.39 -18.72
N ALA A 7 3.72 -24.54 -17.77
CA ALA A 7 3.58 -23.88 -16.48
C ALA A 7 3.59 -22.37 -16.77
N THR A 8 2.42 -21.74 -16.75
CA THR A 8 2.27 -20.30 -16.90
C THR A 8 3.08 -19.64 -15.77
N ARG A 9 4.27 -19.12 -16.10
CA ARG A 9 4.98 -18.19 -15.21
C ARG A 9 4.01 -17.05 -14.90
N SER A 10 3.83 -16.73 -13.61
CA SER A 10 3.25 -15.44 -13.28
C SER A 10 4.13 -14.36 -13.93
N ASN A 11 3.50 -13.35 -14.51
CA ASN A 11 4.25 -12.31 -15.20
C ASN A 11 4.70 -11.21 -14.23
N ASP A 12 4.38 -11.26 -12.94
CA ASP A 12 4.61 -10.19 -11.96
C ASP A 12 5.98 -10.23 -11.26
N ASN A 13 6.98 -10.87 -11.88
CA ASN A 13 8.30 -11.08 -11.25
C ASN A 13 9.23 -9.86 -11.34
N THR A 14 8.73 -8.73 -11.84
CA THR A 14 9.48 -7.47 -11.96
C THR A 14 8.61 -6.27 -11.56
N PRO A 15 9.21 -5.13 -11.18
CA PRO A 15 8.44 -3.91 -10.92
C PRO A 15 7.56 -3.47 -12.10
N ASN A 16 8.05 -3.61 -13.34
CA ASN A 16 7.32 -3.18 -14.54
C ASN A 16 6.05 -4.01 -14.80
N THR A 17 6.09 -5.28 -14.40
CA THR A 17 5.00 -6.23 -14.59
C THR A 17 4.21 -6.49 -13.31
N ALA A 18 4.52 -5.76 -12.24
CA ALA A 18 3.89 -5.90 -10.93
C ALA A 18 2.37 -5.81 -11.02
N ARG A 19 1.70 -6.70 -10.27
CA ARG A 19 0.24 -6.70 -10.12
C ARG A 19 -0.21 -5.35 -9.55
N ASN A 20 -0.94 -4.59 -10.34
CA ASN A 20 -1.48 -3.30 -9.90
C ASN A 20 -2.66 -3.50 -8.96
N ILE A 21 -2.50 -3.09 -7.70
CA ILE A 21 -3.58 -3.11 -6.71
C ILE A 21 -4.23 -1.73 -6.48
N GLY A 22 -3.81 -0.74 -7.30
CA GLY A 22 -4.41 0.58 -7.40
C GLY A 22 -4.10 1.50 -6.22
N LEU A 23 -5.00 2.45 -5.98
CA LEU A 23 -4.99 3.26 -4.78
C LEU A 23 -5.31 2.37 -3.57
N LEU A 24 -4.45 2.42 -2.55
CA LEU A 24 -4.64 1.68 -1.32
C LEU A 24 -5.30 2.57 -0.27
N THR A 25 -6.56 2.29 0.00
CA THR A 25 -7.35 2.85 1.09
C THR A 25 -7.98 1.71 1.87
N GLY A 26 -7.84 1.73 3.19
CA GLY A 26 -8.24 0.62 4.05
C GLY A 26 -7.49 -0.68 3.71
N SER A 27 -8.15 -1.80 3.99
CA SER A 27 -7.57 -3.14 3.90
C SER A 27 -7.90 -3.85 2.58
N LYS A 28 -6.90 -4.50 1.98
CA LYS A 28 -7.04 -5.43 0.84
C LYS A 28 -6.32 -6.74 1.14
N SER A 29 -6.78 -7.83 0.52
CA SER A 29 -6.14 -9.14 0.65
C SER A 29 -5.97 -9.81 -0.71
N PHE A 30 -4.82 -10.45 -0.90
CA PHE A 30 -4.43 -11.14 -2.11
C PHE A 30 -3.86 -12.51 -1.75
N ASN A 31 -4.17 -13.52 -2.57
CA ASN A 31 -3.53 -14.83 -2.49
C ASN A 31 -2.49 -14.93 -3.61
N GLY A 32 -1.40 -15.63 -3.34
CA GLY A 32 -0.35 -15.93 -4.30
C GLY A 32 0.40 -17.21 -3.96
N SER A 33 1.37 -17.56 -4.80
CA SER A 33 2.16 -18.77 -4.63
C SER A 33 3.53 -18.63 -5.26
N LEU A 34 4.54 -19.17 -4.60
CA LEU A 34 5.92 -19.15 -5.05
C LEU A 34 6.45 -20.56 -5.26
N SER A 35 7.27 -20.72 -6.29
CA SER A 35 7.92 -21.96 -6.69
C SER A 35 9.33 -21.69 -7.24
N PRO A 36 10.21 -22.69 -7.41
CA PRO A 36 11.50 -22.50 -8.06
C PRO A 36 11.43 -21.89 -9.46
N GLN A 37 10.33 -22.08 -10.17
CA GLN A 37 10.08 -21.50 -11.50
C GLN A 37 9.47 -20.09 -11.42
N ASP A 38 8.94 -19.70 -10.26
CA ASP A 38 8.22 -18.47 -9.98
C ASP A 38 8.53 -17.96 -8.58
N ARG A 39 9.70 -17.33 -8.43
CA ARG A 39 10.34 -17.10 -7.12
C ARG A 39 9.97 -15.75 -6.51
N VAL A 40 9.33 -14.87 -7.25
CA VAL A 40 9.13 -13.48 -6.85
C VAL A 40 7.79 -13.00 -7.38
N ASP A 41 6.96 -12.45 -6.51
CA ASP A 41 5.73 -11.75 -6.90
C ASP A 41 5.87 -10.27 -6.54
N PHE A 42 5.62 -9.37 -7.48
CA PHE A 42 5.52 -7.93 -7.23
C PHE A 42 4.08 -7.43 -7.24
N TYR A 43 3.77 -6.59 -6.25
CA TYR A 43 2.54 -5.80 -6.20
C TYR A 43 2.90 -4.33 -6.26
N LYS A 44 2.15 -3.53 -7.04
CA LYS A 44 2.31 -2.07 -7.08
C LYS A 44 1.05 -1.37 -6.60
N PHE A 45 1.23 -0.33 -5.80
CA PHE A 45 0.13 0.46 -5.21
C PHE A 45 0.50 1.92 -5.07
N ARG A 46 -0.50 2.76 -4.88
CA ARG A 46 -0.33 4.19 -4.59
C ARG A 46 -1.02 4.55 -3.28
N VAL A 47 -0.47 5.55 -2.60
CA VAL A 47 -1.14 6.27 -1.50
C VAL A 47 -1.28 7.74 -1.88
N SER A 48 -2.47 8.32 -1.65
CA SER A 48 -2.87 9.67 -2.09
C SER A 48 -2.35 10.80 -1.22
N ALA A 49 -2.00 10.46 0.02
CA ALA A 49 -1.58 11.37 1.07
C ALA A 49 -0.77 10.58 2.11
N ARG A 50 -0.23 11.30 3.10
CA ARG A 50 0.48 10.68 4.21
C ARG A 50 -0.45 9.67 4.90
N SER A 51 -0.01 8.42 4.97
CA SER A 51 -0.81 7.31 5.49
C SER A 51 0.03 6.42 6.38
N SER A 52 -0.60 5.87 7.42
CA SER A 52 -0.06 4.70 8.09
C SER A 52 -0.28 3.49 7.18
N PHE A 53 0.74 2.66 7.04
CA PHE A 53 0.73 1.49 6.19
C PHE A 53 1.16 0.27 7.00
N SER A 54 0.48 -0.84 6.76
CA SER A 54 0.90 -2.13 7.26
C SER A 54 0.68 -3.22 6.22
N LEU A 55 1.55 -4.23 6.27
CA LEU A 55 1.34 -5.48 5.55
C LEU A 55 1.60 -6.67 6.46
N ALA A 56 0.92 -7.77 6.16
CA ALA A 56 1.19 -9.08 6.72
C ALA A 56 1.20 -10.15 5.60
N LEU A 57 2.23 -10.98 5.56
CA LEU A 57 2.28 -12.19 4.74
C LEU A 57 2.01 -13.38 5.64
N THR A 58 0.97 -14.16 5.34
CA THR A 58 0.51 -15.26 6.20
C THR A 58 0.18 -16.50 5.37
N GLY A 59 -0.08 -17.63 6.03
CA GLY A 59 -0.46 -18.87 5.34
C GLY A 59 0.68 -19.58 4.61
N LEU A 60 1.93 -19.21 4.93
CA LEU A 60 3.14 -19.80 4.37
C LEU A 60 3.21 -21.30 4.65
N ARG A 61 3.56 -22.08 3.62
CA ARG A 61 3.89 -23.51 3.72
C ARG A 61 5.39 -23.76 3.69
N ALA A 62 6.15 -22.78 3.22
CA ALA A 62 7.60 -22.75 3.21
C ALA A 62 8.08 -21.29 3.21
N ASN A 63 9.39 -21.09 3.38
CA ASN A 63 9.95 -19.77 3.68
C ASN A 63 9.86 -18.78 2.51
N ALA A 64 9.31 -17.60 2.79
CA ALA A 64 9.30 -16.46 1.90
C ALA A 64 9.33 -15.16 2.70
N ASP A 65 10.05 -14.19 2.15
CA ASP A 65 10.28 -12.89 2.77
C ASP A 65 9.50 -11.80 2.04
N VAL A 66 9.42 -10.61 2.65
CA VAL A 66 8.82 -9.43 2.03
C VAL A 66 9.72 -8.21 2.11
N LYS A 67 9.70 -7.42 1.03
CA LYS A 67 10.31 -6.09 0.95
C LYS A 67 9.27 -5.07 0.53
N LEU A 68 9.37 -3.89 1.11
CA LEU A 68 8.65 -2.69 0.67
C LEU A 68 9.64 -1.77 -0.02
N LEU A 69 9.31 -1.33 -1.23
CA LEU A 69 10.10 -0.43 -2.04
C LEU A 69 9.32 0.85 -2.37
N ASN A 70 10.01 1.97 -2.51
CA ASN A 70 9.41 3.23 -2.96
C ASN A 70 9.30 3.28 -4.50
N GLY A 71 8.78 4.40 -5.04
CA GLY A 71 8.60 4.61 -6.47
C GLY A 71 9.90 4.60 -7.30
N THR A 72 11.05 4.83 -6.67
CA THR A 72 12.37 4.69 -7.31
C THR A 72 12.96 3.29 -7.12
N GLN A 73 12.14 2.31 -6.70
CA GLN A 73 12.52 0.92 -6.45
C GLN A 73 13.61 0.75 -5.37
N LYS A 74 13.79 1.74 -4.49
CA LYS A 74 14.65 1.63 -3.31
C LYS A 74 13.90 0.90 -2.20
N VAL A 75 14.53 -0.12 -1.60
CA VAL A 75 13.99 -0.81 -0.42
C VAL A 75 13.94 0.16 0.76
N ILE A 76 12.78 0.28 1.38
CA ILE A 76 12.52 1.13 2.55
C ILE A 76 12.10 0.33 3.80
N ALA A 77 11.75 -0.94 3.64
CA ALA A 77 11.56 -1.88 4.74
C ALA A 77 11.66 -3.34 4.25
N THR A 78 12.02 -4.25 5.15
CA THR A 78 12.18 -5.68 4.91
C THR A 78 11.67 -6.45 6.13
N SER A 79 11.11 -7.64 5.91
CA SER A 79 10.87 -8.65 6.94
C SER A 79 11.30 -10.01 6.38
N GLU A 80 12.13 -10.73 7.14
CA GLU A 80 12.79 -11.99 6.75
C GLU A 80 12.71 -13.01 7.90
N ARG A 81 11.49 -13.28 8.38
CA ARG A 81 11.28 -14.22 9.48
C ARG A 81 11.52 -15.65 8.99
N PRO A 82 12.10 -16.52 9.84
CA PRO A 82 12.44 -17.87 9.40
C PRO A 82 11.22 -18.76 9.22
N GLY A 83 11.36 -19.78 8.36
CA GLY A 83 10.41 -20.89 8.28
C GLY A 83 9.05 -20.49 7.70
N THR A 84 7.98 -20.63 8.47
CA THR A 84 6.61 -20.26 8.07
C THR A 84 6.04 -19.16 8.96
N GLU A 85 6.90 -18.48 9.72
CA GLU A 85 6.48 -17.32 10.50
C GLU A 85 5.91 -16.24 9.58
N ALA A 86 4.92 -15.51 10.09
CA ALA A 86 4.28 -14.47 9.29
C ALA A 86 5.17 -13.23 9.19
N GLU A 87 5.38 -12.76 7.96
CA GLU A 87 6.08 -11.50 7.71
C GLU A 87 5.21 -10.30 8.01
N ARG A 88 5.79 -9.24 8.58
CA ARG A 88 5.05 -8.01 8.90
C ARG A 88 5.92 -6.78 8.70
N ILE A 89 5.36 -5.76 8.05
CA ILE A 89 5.95 -4.42 7.95
C ILE A 89 4.91 -3.39 8.38
N ARG A 90 5.35 -2.39 9.15
CA ARG A 90 4.58 -1.16 9.45
C ARG A 90 5.43 0.06 9.15
N ARG A 91 4.89 1.03 8.41
CA ARG A 91 5.58 2.28 8.05
C ARG A 91 4.57 3.40 7.85
N ASN A 92 5.02 4.64 8.04
CA ASN A 92 4.29 5.80 7.53
C ASN A 92 4.80 6.10 6.12
N LEU A 93 3.90 6.20 5.16
CA LEU A 93 4.20 6.47 3.76
C LEU A 93 3.74 7.86 3.40
N SER A 94 4.58 8.61 2.69
CA SER A 94 4.16 9.84 2.01
C SER A 94 3.40 9.50 0.73
N ALA A 95 2.66 10.47 0.19
CA ALA A 95 1.99 10.32 -1.10
C ALA A 95 2.98 9.84 -2.17
N GLY A 96 2.59 8.84 -2.97
CA GLY A 96 3.46 8.27 -3.98
C GLY A 96 3.11 6.84 -4.36
N GLU A 97 3.94 6.29 -5.25
CA GLU A 97 3.88 4.90 -5.71
C GLU A 97 4.87 4.03 -4.92
N TYR A 98 4.47 2.79 -4.67
CA TYR A 98 5.21 1.82 -3.87
C TYR A 98 5.05 0.42 -4.44
N TYR A 99 6.00 -0.44 -4.10
CA TYR A 99 6.04 -1.83 -4.50
C TYR A 99 6.19 -2.73 -3.29
N ILE A 100 5.50 -3.87 -3.29
CA ILE A 100 5.74 -4.97 -2.37
C ILE A 100 6.37 -6.08 -3.19
N GLN A 101 7.51 -6.58 -2.74
CA GLN A 101 8.17 -7.73 -3.33
C GLN A 101 8.09 -8.90 -2.35
N VAL A 102 7.45 -9.99 -2.76
CA VAL A 102 7.41 -11.25 -2.00
C VAL A 102 8.43 -12.19 -2.64
N ILE A 103 9.34 -12.76 -1.85
CA ILE A 103 10.50 -13.49 -2.36
C ILE A 103 10.57 -14.88 -1.74
N GLN A 104 10.63 -15.91 -2.58
CA GLN A 104 10.83 -17.28 -2.13
C GLN A 104 12.24 -17.46 -1.56
N ARG A 105 12.33 -17.95 -0.32
CA ARG A 105 13.60 -18.36 0.30
C ARG A 105 13.81 -19.86 0.25
N ARG A 106 12.76 -20.64 0.49
CA ARG A 106 12.87 -22.11 0.48
C ARG A 106 11.52 -22.74 0.18
N GLY A 107 11.51 -23.76 -0.68
CA GLY A 107 10.37 -24.64 -0.90
C GLY A 107 9.17 -23.97 -1.54
N ASN A 108 8.26 -24.76 -2.09
CA ASN A 108 7.02 -24.25 -2.65
C ASN A 108 6.14 -23.71 -1.53
N THR A 109 5.60 -22.51 -1.69
CA THR A 109 4.75 -21.90 -0.67
C THR A 109 3.55 -21.22 -1.32
N ARG A 110 2.40 -21.30 -0.64
CA ARG A 110 1.26 -20.41 -0.90
C ARG A 110 1.26 -19.35 0.17
N TYR A 111 0.69 -18.20 -0.11
CA TYR A 111 0.57 -17.15 0.88
C TYR A 111 -0.71 -16.35 0.69
N ARG A 112 -1.09 -15.66 1.77
CA ARG A 112 -2.08 -14.59 1.79
C ARG A 112 -1.38 -13.30 2.22
N LEU A 113 -1.33 -12.34 1.31
CA LEU A 113 -0.86 -10.98 1.54
C LEU A 113 -2.05 -10.12 1.98
N GLN A 114 -1.94 -9.51 3.14
CA GLN A 114 -2.89 -8.53 3.65
C GLN A 114 -2.18 -7.19 3.72
N VAL A 115 -2.76 -6.16 3.13
CA VAL A 115 -2.22 -4.80 3.11
C VAL A 115 -3.28 -3.84 3.60
N ASN A 116 -2.92 -2.91 4.48
CA ASN A 116 -3.80 -1.88 4.98
C ASN A 116 -3.11 -0.52 4.86
N SER A 117 -3.87 0.49 4.45
CA SER A 117 -3.44 1.87 4.57
C SER A 117 -4.55 2.79 5.06
N GLU A 118 -4.24 3.53 6.10
CA GLU A 118 -5.16 4.50 6.71
C GLU A 118 -4.52 5.87 6.65
N LEU A 119 -5.29 6.85 6.16
CA LEU A 119 -4.85 8.23 6.11
C LEU A 119 -4.48 8.72 7.52
N THR A 120 -3.33 9.37 7.64
CA THR A 120 -2.99 10.09 8.87
C THR A 120 -3.48 11.53 8.74
N PRO A 121 -4.43 11.99 9.59
CA PRO A 121 -4.93 13.35 9.52
C PRO A 121 -3.82 14.38 9.77
N VAL A 122 -3.76 15.40 8.91
CA VAL A 122 -2.84 16.53 9.02
C VAL A 122 -3.60 17.82 9.35
N ALA A 123 -2.96 18.78 10.01
CA ALA A 123 -3.56 20.10 10.13
C ALA A 123 -3.67 20.75 8.74
N PRO A 124 -4.77 21.46 8.43
CA PRO A 124 -4.83 22.29 7.23
C PRO A 124 -3.76 23.39 7.31
N SER A 125 -3.31 23.91 6.16
CA SER A 125 -2.23 24.90 6.10
C SER A 125 -2.65 26.29 6.62
N ARG A 126 -3.95 26.51 6.76
CA ARG A 126 -4.57 27.67 7.40
C ARG A 126 -5.88 27.24 8.04
N ASP A 127 -6.43 28.13 8.85
CA ASP A 127 -7.78 27.98 9.37
C ASP A 127 -8.83 27.76 8.25
N PRO A 128 -9.73 26.77 8.38
CA PRO A 128 -10.84 26.56 7.45
C PRO A 128 -11.80 27.74 7.32
N GLY A 129 -11.84 28.64 8.29
CA GLY A 129 -12.63 29.86 8.23
C GLY A 129 -14.12 29.60 8.45
N SER A 130 -14.81 30.59 8.97
CA SER A 130 -16.22 30.46 9.36
C SER A 130 -17.24 30.82 8.27
N THR A 131 -16.80 31.09 7.03
CA THR A 131 -17.66 31.52 5.92
C THR A 131 -17.30 30.80 4.62
N PHE A 132 -18.21 30.80 3.64
CA PHE A 132 -17.92 30.23 2.31
C PHE A 132 -16.79 30.96 1.56
N ASP A 133 -16.62 32.27 1.77
CA ASP A 133 -15.56 33.05 1.12
C ASP A 133 -14.16 32.73 1.68
N THR A 134 -14.10 32.32 2.95
CA THR A 134 -12.85 31.98 3.64
C THR A 134 -12.54 30.48 3.66
N ALA A 135 -13.48 29.66 3.16
CA ALA A 135 -13.43 28.21 3.21
C ALA A 135 -12.06 27.63 2.77
N PHE A 136 -11.56 26.66 3.53
CA PHE A 136 -10.37 25.92 3.13
C PHE A 136 -10.69 24.98 1.97
N SER A 137 -10.02 25.21 0.84
CA SER A 137 -10.19 24.40 -0.36
C SER A 137 -9.46 23.06 -0.25
N VAL A 138 -10.22 21.98 -0.33
CA VAL A 138 -9.73 20.60 -0.32
C VAL A 138 -9.58 20.11 -1.76
N ASN A 139 -8.34 19.79 -2.13
CA ASN A 139 -8.04 19.20 -3.42
C ASN A 139 -8.15 17.67 -3.38
N LEU A 140 -9.16 17.13 -4.06
CA LEU A 140 -9.46 15.69 -4.14
C LEU A 140 -8.86 14.99 -5.37
N ARG A 141 -8.15 15.71 -6.27
CA ARG A 141 -7.63 15.16 -7.54
C ARG A 141 -6.71 13.96 -7.35
N ASN A 142 -5.99 13.90 -6.24
CA ASN A 142 -5.03 12.85 -5.96
C ASN A 142 -5.58 11.77 -5.02
N GLY A 143 -6.89 11.71 -4.81
CA GLY A 143 -7.56 10.77 -3.91
C GLY A 143 -7.93 11.37 -2.55
N PRO A 144 -8.43 10.54 -1.62
CA PRO A 144 -8.97 10.99 -0.34
C PRO A 144 -7.94 11.76 0.50
N LYS A 145 -8.45 12.73 1.28
CA LYS A 145 -7.70 13.57 2.23
C LYS A 145 -8.28 13.43 3.63
N ALA A 146 -7.45 13.60 4.64
CA ALA A 146 -7.85 13.63 6.04
C ALA A 146 -7.21 14.85 6.70
N TYR A 147 -8.05 15.72 7.26
CA TYR A 147 -7.62 16.88 8.02
C TYR A 147 -8.03 16.74 9.48
N ARG A 148 -7.23 17.31 10.39
CA ARG A 148 -7.57 17.46 11.80
C ARG A 148 -7.49 18.93 12.16
N GLN A 149 -8.60 19.48 12.62
CA GLN A 149 -8.70 20.84 13.15
C GLN A 149 -9.64 20.86 14.37
N PHE A 150 -9.68 21.99 15.06
CA PHE A 150 -10.49 22.20 16.27
C PHE A 150 -11.69 23.12 15.97
N VAL A 151 -12.82 22.84 16.60
CA VAL A 151 -13.96 23.76 16.67
C VAL A 151 -14.28 24.00 18.14
N GLY A 152 -14.38 25.26 18.55
CA GLY A 152 -14.65 25.65 19.94
C GLY A 152 -15.06 27.12 20.10
N THR A 153 -14.98 27.65 21.32
CA THR A 153 -15.58 28.94 21.67
C THR A 153 -14.96 30.15 20.94
N THR A 154 -13.68 30.06 20.58
CA THR A 154 -12.97 31.10 19.82
C THR A 154 -12.87 30.81 18.32
N ASP A 155 -13.27 29.61 17.91
CA ASP A 155 -13.22 29.11 16.53
C ASP A 155 -14.45 28.21 16.29
N PRO A 156 -15.65 28.80 16.18
CA PRO A 156 -16.89 28.06 16.30
C PRO A 156 -17.31 27.34 15.01
N VAL A 157 -16.68 27.66 13.88
CA VAL A 157 -17.08 27.14 12.56
C VAL A 157 -15.85 26.99 11.68
N ASP A 158 -15.65 25.75 11.23
CA ASP A 158 -14.76 25.39 10.13
C ASP A 158 -15.55 25.20 8.83
N THR A 159 -15.18 25.89 7.76
CA THR A 159 -15.81 25.76 6.43
C THR A 159 -14.83 25.16 5.43
N TYR A 160 -15.26 24.13 4.70
CA TYR A 160 -14.43 23.46 3.69
C TYR A 160 -15.12 23.52 2.33
N SER A 161 -14.34 23.70 1.26
CA SER A 161 -14.83 23.65 -0.12
C SER A 161 -14.10 22.58 -0.92
N PHE A 162 -14.77 21.93 -1.86
CA PHE A 162 -14.15 21.01 -2.80
C PHE A 162 -14.92 21.00 -4.12
N SER A 163 -14.24 20.59 -5.18
CA SER A 163 -14.87 20.34 -6.48
C SER A 163 -14.71 18.88 -6.85
N LEU A 164 -15.79 18.29 -7.37
CA LEU A 164 -15.74 17.02 -8.06
C LEU A 164 -15.51 17.32 -9.54
N ASN A 165 -14.51 16.65 -10.11
CA ASN A 165 -14.24 16.70 -11.54
C ASN A 165 -14.94 15.53 -12.23
#